data_AF-A0A8X8WDM6-F1
#
_entry.id   AF-A0A8X8WDM6-F1
#
_cell.length_a   1.000
_cell.length_b   1.000
_cell.length_c   1.000
_cell.angle_alpha   90.00
_cell.angle_beta   90.00
_cell.angle_gamma   90.00
#
_symmetry.space_group_name_H-M   'P 1'
#
loop_
_entity.id
_entity.type
_entity.pdbx_description
1 polymer ?
#
loop_
_entity_poly.entity_id
_entity_poly.type
_entity_poly.pdbx_seq_one_letter_code
_entity_poly.pdbx_strand_id
1 'polypeptide(L)'
;MEELSHKLFGDTVPSVSSMGKAQSIENLYGLARPNVVTVHPPNVVSTKGSGSTSGKRIQSSLEKAIILQNKPKRRCAKCREMGHHDARNYGREKGKSNM
;
A
#
# COMPACT_ATOMS: atom_id res chain seq x y z
N MET A 1 14.21 -42.62 18.98
CA MET A 1 13.86 -41.48 18.08
C MET A 1 15.06 -41.09 17.22
N GLU A 2 16.28 -41.24 17.74
CA GLU A 2 17.55 -40.96 17.03
C GLU A 2 17.80 -41.90 15.84
N GLU A 3 17.52 -43.21 15.93
CA GLU A 3 17.76 -44.12 14.79
C GLU A 3 16.95 -43.81 13.53
N LEU A 4 15.77 -43.22 13.68
CA LEU A 4 14.86 -42.92 12.57
C LEU A 4 15.29 -41.66 11.83
N SER A 5 15.94 -40.70 12.52
CA SER A 5 16.54 -39.53 11.88
C SER A 5 17.77 -39.90 11.06
N HIS A 6 18.60 -40.83 11.53
CA HIS A 6 19.78 -41.29 10.76
C HIS A 6 19.38 -42.02 9.46
N LYS A 7 18.30 -42.81 9.48
CA LYS A 7 17.78 -43.50 8.28
C LYS A 7 17.12 -42.58 7.25
N LEU A 8 16.59 -41.42 7.68
CA LEU A 8 15.89 -40.48 6.79
C LEU A 8 16.83 -39.44 6.17
N PHE A 9 17.90 -39.04 6.87
CA PHE A 9 18.72 -37.90 6.46
C PHE A 9 20.19 -38.24 6.14
N GLY A 10 20.65 -39.48 6.37
CA GLY A 10 22.03 -39.90 6.10
C GLY A 10 23.09 -39.10 6.87
N ASP A 11 24.36 -39.50 6.80
CA ASP A 11 25.49 -38.80 7.44
C ASP A 11 25.79 -37.41 6.83
N THR A 12 24.91 -36.94 5.96
CA THR A 12 25.06 -35.72 5.17
C THR A 12 24.16 -34.61 5.69
N VAL A 13 23.93 -34.53 7.00
CA VAL A 13 23.43 -33.30 7.60
C VAL A 13 24.63 -32.37 7.74
N PRO A 14 24.78 -31.34 6.88
CA PRO A 14 25.88 -30.40 7.07
C PRO A 14 25.61 -29.73 8.41
N SER A 15 26.56 -29.84 9.34
CA SER A 15 26.52 -29.09 10.59
C SER A 15 26.50 -27.60 10.23
N VAL A 16 25.30 -27.04 10.17
CA VAL A 16 25.00 -25.64 9.80
C VAL A 16 25.66 -24.62 10.74
N SER A 17 26.28 -25.08 11.82
CA SER A 17 26.95 -24.30 12.86
C SER A 17 28.25 -23.64 12.39
N SER A 18 28.93 -24.19 11.37
CA SER A 18 30.24 -23.71 10.89
C SER A 18 30.18 -22.92 9.58
N MET A 19 29.04 -22.91 8.90
CA MET A 19 28.91 -22.31 7.57
C MET A 19 28.35 -20.90 7.64
N GLY A 20 28.92 -19.98 6.87
CA GLY A 20 28.36 -18.65 6.71
C GLY A 20 26.93 -18.74 6.13
N LYS A 21 26.01 -17.87 6.58
CA LYS A 21 24.59 -17.90 6.18
C LYS A 21 24.38 -17.99 4.67
N ALA A 22 25.21 -17.31 3.88
CA ALA A 22 25.16 -17.37 2.43
C ALA A 22 25.46 -18.78 1.89
N GLN A 23 26.53 -19.40 2.38
CA GLN A 23 26.95 -20.73 1.98
C GLN A 23 25.93 -21.81 2.38
N SER A 24 25.30 -21.65 3.55
CA SER A 24 24.20 -22.54 3.97
C SER A 24 23.00 -22.48 3.04
N ILE A 25 22.66 -21.28 2.54
CA ILE A 25 21.56 -21.09 1.58
C ILE A 25 21.94 -21.67 0.21
N GLU A 26 23.14 -21.40 -0.28
CA GLU A 26 23.61 -21.92 -1.56
C GLU A 26 23.62 -23.45 -1.59
N ASN A 27 24.08 -24.08 -0.51
CA ASN A 27 24.05 -25.53 -0.36
C ASN A 27 22.63 -26.09 -0.29
N LEU A 28 21.70 -25.38 0.39
CA LEU A 28 20.32 -25.81 0.50
C LEU A 28 19.58 -25.79 -0.84
N TYR A 29 19.79 -24.74 -1.64
CA TYR A 29 19.16 -24.59 -2.94
C TYR A 29 19.97 -25.21 -4.10
N GLY A 30 21.21 -25.65 -3.84
CA GLY A 30 22.11 -26.22 -4.85
C GLY A 30 22.59 -25.22 -5.91
N LEU A 31 22.45 -23.93 -5.65
CA LEU A 31 22.72 -22.85 -6.59
C LEU A 31 23.52 -21.74 -5.91
N ALA A 32 24.53 -21.21 -6.60
CA ALA A 32 25.27 -20.06 -6.13
C ALA A 32 24.38 -18.80 -6.13
N ARG A 33 24.61 -17.92 -5.16
CA ARG A 33 23.88 -16.67 -5.06
C ARG A 33 24.18 -15.77 -6.26
N PRO A 34 23.16 -15.20 -6.93
CA PRO A 34 23.40 -14.24 -8.00
C PRO A 34 24.03 -12.95 -7.46
N ASN A 35 25.03 -12.42 -8.18
CA ASN A 35 25.69 -11.16 -7.86
C ASN A 35 24.75 -9.95 -8.02
N VAL A 36 23.77 -10.04 -8.91
CA VAL A 36 22.79 -8.99 -9.19
C VAL A 36 21.39 -9.56 -9.04
N VAL A 37 20.57 -8.91 -8.22
CA VAL A 37 19.16 -9.26 -8.03
C VAL A 37 18.33 -8.08 -8.53
N THR A 38 17.56 -8.31 -9.59
CA THR A 38 16.58 -7.34 -10.07
C THR A 38 15.29 -7.49 -9.28
N VAL A 39 15.02 -6.55 -8.37
CA VAL A 39 13.78 -6.52 -7.60
C VAL A 39 12.73 -5.73 -8.39
N HIS A 40 11.70 -6.41 -8.88
CA HIS A 40 10.56 -5.74 -9.49
C HIS A 40 9.61 -5.21 -8.40
N PRO A 41 9.01 -4.01 -8.60
CA PRO A 41 7.96 -3.55 -7.71
C PRO A 41 6.76 -4.51 -7.75
N PRO A 42 6.05 -4.70 -6.62
CA PRO A 42 4.90 -5.58 -6.58
C PRO A 42 3.80 -5.06 -7.51
N ASN A 43 3.04 -5.99 -8.09
CA ASN A 43 1.87 -5.64 -8.90
C ASN A 43 0.85 -4.89 -8.02
N VAL A 44 0.45 -3.69 -8.45
CA VAL A 44 -0.61 -2.93 -7.81
C VAL A 44 -1.95 -3.64 -8.02
N VAL A 45 -2.45 -4.29 -6.98
CA VAL A 45 -3.76 -4.97 -6.99
C VAL A 45 -4.83 -4.08 -6.35
N SER A 46 -5.96 -3.90 -7.03
CA SER A 46 -7.11 -3.19 -6.48
C SER A 46 -7.87 -4.08 -5.50
N THR A 47 -7.67 -3.85 -4.20
CA THR A 47 -8.41 -4.51 -3.11
C THR A 47 -9.69 -3.73 -2.74
N LYS A 48 -10.61 -4.35 -1.99
CA LYS A 48 -11.78 -3.66 -1.40
C LYS A 48 -11.29 -2.55 -0.45
N GLY A 49 -11.37 -1.29 -0.89
CA GLY A 49 -10.77 -0.13 -0.21
C GLY A 49 -9.87 0.72 -1.10
N SER A 50 -9.46 0.15 -2.24
CA SER A 50 -8.93 0.88 -3.39
C SER A 50 -10.11 1.60 -4.05
N GLY A 51 -10.15 2.94 -4.01
CA GLY A 51 -11.26 3.73 -4.51
C GLY A 51 -11.65 3.35 -5.93
N SER A 52 -12.97 3.26 -6.14
CA SER A 52 -13.66 2.51 -7.20
C SER A 52 -13.33 2.86 -8.67
N THR A 53 -12.49 3.86 -8.92
CA THR A 53 -12.32 4.37 -10.30
C THR A 53 -10.92 4.88 -10.64
N SER A 54 -9.99 4.92 -9.68
CA SER A 54 -8.62 5.41 -9.95
C SER A 54 -7.53 4.67 -9.17
N GLY A 55 -7.87 3.60 -8.45
CA GLY A 55 -6.93 2.90 -7.56
C GLY A 55 -6.43 3.74 -6.38
N LYS A 56 -6.96 4.96 -6.20
CA LYS A 56 -6.59 5.86 -5.10
C LYS A 56 -7.33 5.45 -3.83
N ARG A 57 -6.68 5.60 -2.69
CA ARG A 57 -7.30 5.37 -1.38
C ARG A 57 -8.61 6.15 -1.24
N ILE A 58 -9.64 5.50 -0.69
CA ILE A 58 -10.90 6.17 -0.33
C ILE A 58 -10.61 7.20 0.77
N GLN A 59 -10.93 8.47 0.50
CA GLN A 59 -10.79 9.55 1.48
C GLN A 59 -11.94 9.51 2.51
N SER A 60 -11.60 9.65 3.78
CA SER A 60 -12.58 9.75 4.87
C SER A 60 -13.37 11.06 4.81
N SER A 61 -14.49 11.15 5.52
CA SER A 61 -15.26 12.39 5.65
C SER A 61 -14.43 13.53 6.26
N LEU A 62 -13.63 13.21 7.29
CA LEU A 62 -12.72 14.14 7.93
C LEU A 62 -11.66 14.67 6.96
N GLU A 63 -11.05 13.80 6.16
CA GLU A 63 -10.05 14.22 5.16
C GLU A 63 -10.66 15.13 4.11
N LYS A 64 -11.88 14.83 3.64
CA LYS A 64 -12.60 15.68 2.68
C LYS A 64 -12.89 17.06 3.29
N ALA A 65 -13.25 17.13 4.57
CA ALA A 65 -13.51 18.38 5.27
C ALA A 65 -12.23 19.23 5.41
N ILE A 66 -11.11 18.63 5.82
CA ILE A 66 -9.81 19.30 5.91
C ILE A 66 -9.38 19.84 4.55
N ILE A 67 -9.49 19.02 3.50
CA ILE A 67 -9.16 19.43 2.13
C ILE A 67 -10.05 20.59 1.69
N LEU A 68 -11.33 20.60 2.05
CA LEU A 68 -12.23 21.70 1.74
C LEU A 68 -11.86 22.97 2.51
N GLN A 69 -11.53 22.86 3.79
CA GLN A 69 -11.10 23.98 4.63
C GLN A 69 -9.82 24.64 4.09
N ASN A 70 -8.86 23.83 3.62
CA ASN A 70 -7.60 24.33 3.09
C ASN A 70 -7.71 24.93 1.69
N LYS A 71 -8.83 24.73 0.98
CA LYS A 71 -9.05 25.38 -0.32
C LYS A 71 -9.34 26.86 -0.13
N PRO A 72 -8.70 27.76 -0.89
CA PRO A 72 -8.98 29.19 -0.78
C PRO A 72 -10.43 29.49 -1.16
N LYS A 73 -11.06 30.37 -0.38
CA LYS A 73 -12.38 30.91 -0.72
C LYS A 73 -12.25 31.83 -1.93
N ARG A 74 -13.27 31.84 -2.78
CA ARG A 74 -13.32 32.69 -3.98
C ARG A 74 -14.65 33.44 -4.03
N ARG A 75 -14.66 34.59 -4.72
CA ARG A 75 -15.87 35.39 -4.90
C ARG A 75 -16.78 34.73 -5.93
N CYS A 76 -18.00 34.41 -5.54
CA CYS A 76 -19.01 33.89 -6.45
C CYS A 76 -19.55 35.02 -7.35
N ALA A 77 -19.56 34.84 -8.67
CA ALA A 77 -20.07 35.87 -9.59
C ALA A 77 -21.58 36.15 -9.44
N LYS A 78 -22.35 35.18 -8.93
CA LYS A 78 -23.82 35.28 -8.78
C LYS A 78 -24.25 35.99 -7.50
N CYS A 79 -23.70 35.64 -6.34
CA CYS A 79 -24.04 36.27 -5.06
C CYS A 79 -23.01 37.26 -4.53
N ARG A 80 -21.84 37.34 -5.16
CA ARG A 80 -20.74 38.22 -4.79
C ARG A 80 -20.12 37.94 -3.41
N GLU A 81 -20.52 36.86 -2.74
CA GLU A 81 -19.95 36.41 -1.46
C GLU A 81 -18.68 35.58 -1.67
N MET A 82 -17.80 35.58 -0.66
CA MET A 82 -16.61 34.73 -0.60
C MET A 82 -16.98 33.36 -0.03
N GLY A 83 -16.84 32.30 -0.82
CA GLY A 83 -17.20 30.95 -0.38
C GLY A 83 -16.46 29.85 -1.15
N HIS A 84 -16.85 28.60 -0.89
CA HIS A 84 -16.36 27.44 -1.63
C HIS A 84 -17.17 27.12 -2.90
N HIS A 85 -18.26 27.86 -3.15
CA HIS A 85 -19.10 27.74 -4.34
C HIS A 85 -18.76 28.74 -5.45
N ASP A 86 -19.37 28.55 -6.62
CA ASP A 86 -19.40 29.51 -7.72
C ASP A 86 -20.80 29.74 -8.25
N ALA A 87 -20.92 30.58 -9.29
CA ALA A 87 -22.16 30.89 -9.94
C ALA A 87 -22.93 29.65 -10.47
N ARG A 88 -22.24 28.55 -10.81
CA ARG A 88 -22.86 27.31 -11.30
C ARG A 88 -23.41 26.44 -10.16
N ASN A 89 -22.76 26.50 -9.01
CA ASN A 89 -23.09 25.71 -7.83
C ASN A 89 -23.84 26.52 -6.75
N TYR A 90 -24.01 27.82 -6.95
CA TYR A 90 -24.72 28.72 -6.06
C TYR A 90 -26.18 28.26 -5.87
N GLY A 91 -26.56 27.99 -4.62
CA GLY A 91 -27.89 27.52 -4.24
C GLY A 91 -28.02 25.99 -4.10
N ARG A 92 -27.07 25.19 -4.62
CA ARG A 92 -27.07 23.73 -4.43
C ARG A 92 -26.64 23.30 -3.02
N GLU A 93 -25.96 24.19 -2.29
CA GLU A 93 -25.40 23.93 -0.95
C GLU A 93 -26.42 24.20 0.16
N LYS A 94 -27.38 25.10 -0.07
CA LYS A 94 -28.39 25.52 0.90
C LYS A 94 -29.42 24.44 1.26
N GLY A 95 -29.40 23.29 0.56
CA GLY A 95 -30.27 22.15 0.84
C GLY A 95 -29.65 21.05 1.71
N LYS A 96 -28.43 21.25 2.26
CA LYS A 96 -27.71 20.22 3.03
C LYS A 96 -27.49 20.54 4.51
N SER A 97 -27.97 21.68 5.01
CA SER A 97 -27.78 22.09 6.40
C SER A 97 -28.86 21.61 7.37
N ASN A 98 -29.88 20.88 6.90
CA ASN A 98 -30.96 20.35 7.73
C ASN A 98 -31.13 18.84 7.52
N MET A 99 -30.16 18.05 7.98
CA MET A 99 -30.32 16.63 8.38
C MET A 99 -29.27 16.31 9.44
#